data_AF-Q2HYP2-F1
#
_entry.id   AF-Q2HYP2-F1
#
_cell.length_a   1.000
_cell.length_b   1.000
_cell.length_c   1.000
_cell.angle_alpha   90.00
_cell.angle_beta   90.00
_cell.angle_gamma   90.00
#
_symmetry.space_group_name_H-M   'P 1'
#
loop_
_entity.id
_entity.type
_entity.pdbx_description
1 polymer ?
#
loop_
_entity_poly.entity_id
_entity_poly.type
_entity_poly.pdbx_seq_one_letter_code
_entity_poly.pdbx_strand_id
1 'polypeptide(L)'
;DSISMATLSEMFQLELPMVHSIISKMIINEELMASLDQPTQTVVMHRTEPTCLQNMALQLAEKLGGLVENNERVFDLKQGVYGGYFNRDQKGGYQQKQGYQRDQKGSYQQKQNYQRGSYRNQNQNQGSY
;
A
#
# COMPACT_ATOMS: atom_id res chain seq x y z
N ASP A 1 2.62 37.82 9.55
CA ASP A 1 3.72 38.25 10.43
C ASP A 1 4.90 38.62 9.55
N SER A 2 5.64 39.68 9.85
CA SER A 2 6.75 40.14 9.01
C SER A 2 8.00 40.45 9.83
N ILE A 3 9.17 40.24 9.21
CA ILE A 3 10.49 40.50 9.79
C ILE A 3 11.37 41.25 8.78
N SER A 4 12.17 42.21 9.24
CA SER A 4 13.06 42.97 8.36
C SER A 4 14.35 42.21 8.05
N MET A 5 14.87 42.35 6.83
CA MET A 5 16.16 41.76 6.45
C MET A 5 17.33 42.37 7.22
N ALA A 6 17.24 43.64 7.62
CA ALA A 6 18.25 44.30 8.45
C ALA A 6 18.36 43.64 9.83
N THR A 7 17.23 43.33 10.46
CA THR A 7 17.22 42.60 11.74
C THR A 7 17.86 41.21 11.60
N LEU A 8 17.57 40.48 10.51
CA LEU A 8 18.19 39.18 10.25
C LEU A 8 19.71 39.31 9.99
N SER A 9 20.13 40.34 9.27
CA SER A 9 21.55 40.64 9.02
C SER A 9 22.32 40.88 10.32
N GLU A 10 21.75 41.67 11.24
CA GLU A 10 22.35 41.93 12.56
C GLU A 10 22.35 40.68 13.47
N MET A 11 21.23 39.94 13.53
CA MET A 11 21.10 38.75 14.37
C MET A 11 22.10 37.65 13.99
N PHE A 12 22.31 37.45 12.69
CA PHE A 12 23.16 36.38 12.18
C PHE A 12 24.55 36.87 11.75
N GLN A 13 24.82 38.18 11.84
CA GLN A 13 26.09 38.81 11.46
C GLN A 13 26.48 38.49 10.00
N LEU A 14 25.49 38.51 9.11
CA LEU A 14 25.64 38.23 7.68
C LEU A 14 25.39 39.49 6.86
N GLU A 15 26.06 39.61 5.71
CA GLU A 15 25.79 40.69 4.78
C GLU A 15 24.38 40.59 4.16
N LEU A 16 23.71 41.73 3.96
CA LEU A 16 22.36 41.80 3.36
C LEU A 16 22.19 41.00 2.05
N PRO A 17 23.13 41.01 1.09
CA PRO A 17 23.01 40.20 -0.13
C PRO A 17 23.00 38.69 0.15
N MET A 18 23.73 38.25 1.17
CA MET A 18 23.78 36.84 1.57
C MET A 18 22.47 36.41 2.24
N VAL A 19 21.92 37.25 3.14
CA VAL A 19 20.61 37.03 3.74
C VAL A 19 19.53 36.93 2.67
N HIS A 20 19.51 37.87 1.72
CA HIS A 20 18.57 37.85 0.59
C HIS A 20 18.70 36.56 -0.23
N SER A 21 19.92 36.12 -0.54
CA SER A 21 20.17 34.89 -1.30
C SER A 21 19.67 33.64 -0.56
N ILE A 22 19.95 33.52 0.74
CA ILE A 22 19.53 32.40 1.57
C ILE A 22 18.00 32.33 1.63
N ILE A 23 17.35 33.43 1.98
CA ILE A 23 15.88 33.48 2.12
C ILE A 23 15.21 33.20 0.77
N SER A 24 15.71 33.78 -0.32
CA SER A 24 15.18 33.50 -1.67
C SER A 24 15.30 32.02 -2.02
N LYS A 25 16.42 31.37 -1.69
CA LYS A 25 16.58 29.92 -1.89
C LYS A 25 15.59 29.11 -1.05
N MET A 26 15.41 29.45 0.23
CA MET A 26 14.47 28.74 1.11
C MET A 26 13.01 28.89 0.66
N ILE A 27 12.63 30.05 0.13
CA ILE A 27 11.29 30.26 -0.45
C ILE A 27 11.12 29.41 -1.72
N ILE A 28 12.10 29.42 -2.64
CA ILE A 28 12.04 28.66 -3.90
C ILE A 28 12.01 27.14 -3.65
N ASN A 29 12.73 26.67 -2.64
CA ASN A 29 12.74 25.26 -2.25
C ASN A 29 11.47 24.83 -1.51
N GLU A 30 10.50 25.72 -1.30
CA GLU A 30 9.28 25.48 -0.51
C GLU A 30 9.58 25.07 0.96
N GLU A 31 10.77 25.43 1.47
CA GLU A 31 11.16 25.20 2.87
C GLU A 31 10.60 26.28 3.80
N LEU A 32 10.38 27.48 3.26
CA LEU A 32 9.86 28.63 3.98
C LEU A 32 8.63 29.18 3.26
N MET A 33 7.47 29.06 3.89
CA MET A 33 6.22 29.62 3.35
C MET A 33 6.14 31.12 3.61
N ALA A 34 6.89 31.89 2.83
CA ALA A 34 6.98 33.34 2.94
C ALA A 34 7.09 34.01 1.57
N SER A 35 6.84 35.32 1.53
CA SER A 35 7.15 36.18 0.40
C SER A 35 8.13 37.27 0.81
N LEU A 36 8.92 37.74 -0.17
CA LEU A 36 9.86 38.84 0.02
C LEU A 36 9.25 40.14 -0.53
N ASP A 37 9.15 41.16 0.32
CA ASP A 37 8.77 42.52 -0.08
C ASP A 37 10.03 43.35 -0.39
N GLN A 38 10.29 43.54 -1.68
CA GLN A 38 11.51 44.15 -2.20
C GLN A 38 11.69 45.65 -1.85
N PRO A 39 10.68 46.53 -1.93
CA PRO A 39 10.83 47.94 -1.55
C PRO A 39 11.08 48.15 -0.05
N THR A 40 10.43 47.37 0.82
CA THR A 40 10.59 47.54 2.28
C THR A 40 11.69 46.67 2.87
N GLN A 41 12.25 45.75 2.09
CA GLN A 41 13.23 44.77 2.52
C GLN A 41 12.74 43.92 3.70
N THR A 42 11.49 43.48 3.64
CA THR A 42 10.88 42.65 4.68
C THR A 42 10.44 41.29 4.14
N VAL A 43 10.49 40.28 5.00
CA VAL A 43 9.99 38.94 4.73
C VAL A 43 8.63 38.81 5.40
N VAL A 44 7.61 38.46 4.63
CA VAL A 44 6.24 38.29 5.09
C VAL A 44 5.92 36.80 5.13
N MET A 45 5.66 36.28 6.33
CA MET A 45 5.33 34.87 6.55
C MET A 45 3.86 34.61 6.21
N HIS A 46 3.61 33.56 5.43
CA HIS A 46 2.27 33.06 5.16
C HIS A 46 1.93 31.99 6.20
N ARG A 47 0.80 32.14 6.90
CA ARG A 47 0.36 31.16 7.91
C ARG A 47 -0.31 29.99 7.23
N THR A 48 0.48 28.99 6.87
CA THR A 48 0.00 27.79 6.17
C THR A 48 0.41 26.49 6.86
N GLU A 49 1.09 26.56 8.01
CA GLU A 49 1.30 25.36 8.82
C GLU A 49 -0.07 24.81 9.26
N PRO A 50 -0.41 23.57 8.84
CA PRO A 50 -1.64 22.97 9.29
C PRO A 50 -1.56 22.87 10.81
N THR A 51 -2.65 23.28 11.46
CA THR A 51 -2.75 23.10 12.91
C THR A 51 -2.51 21.64 13.28
N CYS A 52 -2.05 21.37 14.49
CA CYS A 52 -1.81 20.00 14.97
C CYS A 52 -3.00 19.07 14.67
N LEU A 53 -4.24 19.56 14.80
CA LEU A 53 -5.46 18.83 14.45
C LEU A 53 -5.60 18.54 12.95
N GLN A 54 -5.29 19.50 12.07
CA GLN A 54 -5.30 19.28 10.62
C GLN A 54 -4.24 18.26 10.20
N ASN A 55 -3.04 18.33 10.78
CA ASN A 55 -1.99 17.34 10.54
C ASN A 55 -2.41 15.94 11.01
N MET A 56 -3.00 15.81 12.20
CA MET A 56 -3.54 14.53 12.68
C MET A 56 -4.67 14.02 11.77
N ALA A 57 -5.53 14.90 11.27
CA ALA A 57 -6.60 14.53 10.34
C ALA A 57 -6.06 14.04 8.99
N LEU A 58 -5.02 14.69 8.45
CA LEU A 58 -4.33 14.25 7.23
C LEU A 58 -3.72 12.85 7.41
N GLN A 59 -2.99 12.64 8.50
CA GLN A 59 -2.42 11.32 8.82
C GLN A 59 -3.51 10.25 9.00
N LEU A 60 -4.65 10.60 9.59
CA LEU A 60 -5.77 9.68 9.73
C LEU A 60 -6.40 9.36 8.37
N ALA A 61 -6.55 10.35 7.48
CA ALA A 61 -7.07 10.15 6.14
C ALA A 61 -6.21 9.17 5.32
N GLU A 62 -4.88 9.32 5.39
CA GLU A 62 -3.95 8.37 4.77
C GLU A 62 -4.12 6.94 5.31
N LYS A 63 -4.24 6.80 6.63
CA LYS A 63 -4.48 5.49 7.28
C LYS A 63 -5.82 4.89 6.91
N LEU A 64 -6.88 5.70 6.81
CA LEU A 64 -8.20 5.25 6.37
C LEU A 64 -8.17 4.75 4.93
N GLY A 65 -7.43 5.42 4.04
CA GLY A 65 -7.19 4.95 2.67
C GLY A 65 -6.57 3.55 2.64
N GLY A 66 -5.50 3.33 3.41
CA GLY A 66 -4.87 2.01 3.51
C GLY A 66 -5.76 0.94 4.15
N LEU A 67 -6.66 1.31 5.08
CA LEU A 67 -7.64 0.38 5.65
C LEU A 67 -8.70 -0.04 4.64
N VAL A 68 -9.17 0.88 3.80
CA VAL A 68 -10.13 0.57 2.73
C VAL A 68 -9.52 -0.39 1.72
N GLU A 69 -8.31 -0.10 1.24
CA GLU A 69 -7.58 -0.99 0.32
C GLU A 69 -7.38 -2.40 0.92
N ASN A 70 -7.01 -2.48 2.20
CA ASN A 70 -6.89 -3.77 2.89
C ASN A 70 -8.23 -4.50 3.03
N ASN A 71 -9.32 -3.78 3.28
CA ASN A 71 -10.65 -4.37 3.35
C ASN A 71 -11.09 -4.93 2.00
N GLU A 72 -10.85 -4.21 0.91
CA GLU A 72 -11.13 -4.67 -0.46
C GLU A 72 -10.33 -5.94 -0.76
N ARG A 73 -9.02 -5.95 -0.45
CA ARG A 73 -8.17 -7.14 -0.62
C ARG A 73 -8.68 -8.36 0.16
N VAL A 74 -9.08 -8.18 1.42
CA VAL A 74 -9.63 -9.25 2.26
C VAL A 74 -10.98 -9.71 1.73
N PHE A 75 -11.80 -8.78 1.25
CA PHE A 75 -13.09 -9.08 0.65
C PHE A 75 -12.93 -9.92 -0.62
N ASP A 76 -12.01 -9.56 -1.51
CA ASP A 76 -11.69 -10.33 -2.73
C ASP A 76 -11.20 -11.74 -2.39
N LEU A 77 -10.32 -11.89 -1.40
CA LEU A 77 -9.87 -13.20 -0.94
C LEU A 77 -11.03 -14.06 -0.41
N LYS A 78 -11.92 -13.47 0.40
CA LYS A 78 -13.12 -14.16 0.89
C LYS A 78 -14.07 -14.50 -0.25
N GLN A 79 -14.26 -13.60 -1.21
CA GLN A 79 -15.12 -13.87 -2.36
C GLN A 79 -14.52 -14.94 -3.27
N GLY A 80 -13.19 -15.03 -3.40
CA GLY A 80 -12.50 -16.14 -4.08
C GLY A 80 -12.65 -17.48 -3.36
N VAL A 81 -12.66 -17.49 -2.02
CA VAL A 81 -12.97 -18.68 -1.23
C VAL A 81 -14.45 -19.08 -1.38
N TYR A 82 -15.39 -18.14 -1.28
CA TYR A 82 -16.83 -18.42 -1.37
C TYR A 82 -17.33 -18.68 -2.81
N GLY A 83 -16.72 -18.08 -3.82
CA GLY A 83 -17.05 -18.21 -5.24
C GLY A 83 -16.61 -19.55 -5.87
N GLY A 84 -15.71 -20.27 -5.22
CA GLY A 84 -15.33 -21.65 -5.58
C GLY A 84 -16.39 -22.70 -5.22
N TYR A 85 -17.27 -22.42 -4.24
CA TYR A 85 -18.32 -23.36 -3.82
C TYR A 85 -19.58 -23.26 -4.69
N PHE A 86 -19.86 -22.13 -5.33
CA PHE A 86 -21.03 -21.96 -6.20
C PHE A 86 -20.80 -22.40 -7.66
N ASN A 87 -19.56 -22.60 -8.10
CA ASN A 87 -19.24 -23.02 -9.47
C ASN A 87 -18.98 -24.52 -9.63
N ARG A 88 -18.99 -25.31 -8.55
CA ARG A 88 -18.76 -26.77 -8.64
C ARG A 88 -20.02 -27.57 -8.96
N ASP A 89 -21.19 -27.05 -8.64
CA ASP A 89 -22.47 -27.78 -8.78
C ASP A 89 -23.15 -27.60 -10.15
N GLN A 90 -22.56 -26.83 -11.08
CA GLN A 90 -23.11 -26.65 -12.43
C GLN A 90 -22.34 -27.39 -13.54
N LYS A 91 -21.67 -28.51 -13.21
CA LYS A 91 -21.09 -29.44 -14.21
C LYS A 91 -21.17 -30.91 -13.79
N GLY A 92 -22.27 -31.34 -13.17
CA GLY A 92 -22.41 -32.74 -12.75
C GLY A 92 -23.85 -33.23 -12.78
N GLY A 93 -24.37 -33.60 -13.95
CA GLY A 93 -25.62 -34.35 -13.96
C GLY A 93 -26.38 -34.39 -15.28
N TYR A 94 -25.84 -35.02 -16.32
CA TYR A 94 -26.68 -35.75 -17.29
C TYR A 94 -26.01 -37.07 -17.65
N GLN A 95 -26.27 -38.02 -16.75
CA GLN A 95 -26.11 -39.44 -16.93
C GLN A 95 -27.09 -39.90 -18.02
N GLN A 96 -26.71 -39.76 -19.30
CA GLN A 96 -27.48 -40.34 -20.39
C GLN A 96 -26.90 -41.72 -20.73
N LYS A 97 -27.48 -42.73 -20.08
CA LYS A 97 -27.46 -44.12 -20.53
C LYS A 97 -28.10 -44.19 -21.93
N GLN A 98 -27.34 -44.54 -22.96
CA GLN A 98 -27.76 -45.44 -24.05
C GLN A 98 -26.65 -45.54 -25.12
N GLY A 99 -26.25 -46.78 -25.44
CA GLY A 99 -25.31 -47.08 -26.50
C GLY A 99 -24.90 -48.54 -26.49
N TYR A 100 -25.76 -49.42 -27.02
CA TYR A 100 -25.43 -50.80 -27.36
C TYR A 100 -24.47 -50.82 -28.56
N GLN A 101 -23.28 -51.43 -28.41
CA GLN A 101 -22.57 -52.28 -29.39
C GLN A 101 -21.17 -52.61 -28.81
N ARG A 102 -20.92 -53.83 -28.33
CA ARG A 102 -20.58 -55.03 -29.10
C ARG A 102 -19.10 -55.03 -29.57
N ASP A 103 -18.35 -55.95 -28.96
CA ASP A 103 -17.12 -56.61 -29.46
C ASP A 103 -15.82 -55.79 -29.65
N GLN A 104 -14.91 -55.83 -28.66
CA GLN A 104 -13.55 -56.38 -28.88
C GLN A 104 -12.69 -56.46 -27.60
N LYS A 105 -12.28 -57.70 -27.29
CA LYS A 105 -10.96 -58.16 -26.84
C LYS A 105 -10.03 -57.17 -26.08
N GLY A 106 -9.54 -57.61 -24.93
CA GLY A 106 -8.19 -57.20 -24.49
C GLY A 106 -7.92 -57.28 -22.99
N SER A 107 -7.74 -58.49 -22.47
CA SER A 107 -7.03 -58.76 -21.21
C SER A 107 -5.69 -58.02 -21.18
N TYR A 108 -5.33 -57.37 -20.07
CA TYR A 108 -4.06 -57.55 -19.35
C TYR A 108 -3.97 -56.62 -18.14
N GLN A 109 -4.10 -57.27 -17.00
CA GLN A 109 -3.78 -56.80 -15.67
C GLN A 109 -2.26 -56.90 -15.48
N GLN A 110 -1.52 -55.79 -15.40
CA GLN A 110 -0.19 -55.82 -14.78
C GLN A 110 0.37 -54.44 -14.40
N LYS A 111 0.58 -54.29 -13.09
CA LYS A 111 1.79 -53.77 -12.42
C LYS A 111 2.33 -52.40 -12.84
N GLN A 112 2.25 -51.46 -11.89
CA GLN A 112 3.40 -51.01 -11.07
C GLN A 112 4.52 -50.37 -11.90
N ASN A 113 4.71 -49.06 -11.73
CA ASN A 113 6.04 -48.52 -11.49
C ASN A 113 6.01 -47.11 -10.90
N TYR A 114 6.65 -47.03 -9.72
CA TYR A 114 7.51 -45.98 -9.18
C TYR A 114 7.05 -44.51 -9.25
N GLN A 115 6.73 -43.89 -8.11
CA GLN A 115 7.69 -43.30 -7.16
C GLN A 115 7.90 -41.81 -7.44
N ARG A 116 7.47 -40.96 -6.50
CA ARG A 116 8.21 -39.82 -5.91
C ARG A 116 7.27 -38.67 -5.55
N GLY A 117 7.40 -38.17 -4.32
CA GLY A 117 6.96 -36.81 -4.01
C GLY A 117 6.50 -36.57 -2.59
N SER A 118 7.35 -36.90 -1.61
CA SER A 118 7.18 -36.63 -0.18
C SER A 118 6.89 -35.15 0.13
N TYR A 119 5.84 -34.86 0.90
CA TYR A 119 5.81 -33.78 1.92
C TYR A 119 4.84 -34.16 3.05
N ARG A 120 5.32 -35.00 3.97
CA ARG A 120 4.68 -35.24 5.27
C ARG A 120 5.29 -34.25 6.25
N ASN A 121 4.63 -33.10 6.43
CA ASN A 121 5.01 -32.07 7.39
C ASN A 121 4.78 -32.61 8.81
N GLN A 122 5.86 -32.67 9.58
CA GLN A 122 5.96 -33.24 10.91
C GLN A 122 5.66 -32.14 11.93
N ASN A 123 4.39 -32.02 12.32
CA ASN A 123 4.00 -31.21 13.47
C ASN A 123 4.04 -32.09 14.72
N GLN A 124 5.18 -32.10 15.42
CA GLN A 124 5.31 -32.67 16.76
C GLN A 124 5.21 -31.54 17.78
N ASN A 125 3.99 -31.33 18.26
CA ASN A 125 3.70 -30.73 19.55
C ASN A 125 3.18 -31.84 20.48
N GLN A 126 3.89 -32.04 21.61
CA GLN A 126 3.58 -32.80 22.84
C GLN A 126 4.95 -33.20 23.43
N GLY A 127 5.45 -32.72 24.58
CA GLY A 127 4.80 -32.42 25.85
C GLY A 127 5.06 -33.59 26.82
N SER A 128 6.02 -33.46 27.74
CA SER A 128 6.04 -34.17 29.04
C SER A 128 7.31 -33.88 29.84
N TYR A 129 7.07 -33.43 31.07
CA TYR A 129 7.83 -33.54 32.33
C TYR A 129 9.34 -33.29 32.33
#